data_AF-A0A538R3Z4-F1
#
_entry.id   AF-A0A538R3Z4-F1
#
_cell.length_a   1.000
_cell.length_b   1.000
_cell.length_c   1.000
_cell.angle_alpha   90.00
_cell.angle_beta   90.00
_cell.angle_gamma   90.00
#
_symmetry.space_group_name_H-M   'P 1'
#
loop_
_entity.id
_entity.type
_entity.pdbx_description
1 polymer ?
#
loop_
_entity_poly.entity_id
_entity_poly.type
_entity_poly.pdbx_seq_one_letter_code
_entity_poly.pdbx_strand_id
1 'polypeptide(L)'
;MQPTRWARWRAAIPIIWLAVAACGDTVGGNKPIGKAVDSDAQLQRFLRRTYLDLSGHAPSDGELADGTARLRDAGNTATARGELVGDLTAKDAFTAVWIGELENAIFGGTSLEQQYALVCGIIRGTQPVCMSCTLQDSCACSCPQLQALATERAQLRTTAADLRSGTTTAAIERRYAMATGYFALAGAPETRVKALFDDFLARSPEADEAENGRAMVIGSLLTGSPAGLLFHRLGASYADLIDIVFHSEVYREAMVRRVFDRYLARGPSSVELAHFVASLNHNDATDPDARDLVRAVVSSREYFAQ
;
A
#
# COMPACT_ATOMS: atom_id res chain seq x y z
N MET A 1 26.76 61.79 38.00
CA MET A 1 26.52 62.08 36.57
C MET A 1 26.40 60.74 35.85
N GLN A 2 25.20 60.43 35.38
CA GLN A 2 24.82 59.16 34.75
C GLN A 2 25.32 59.11 33.30
N PRO A 3 25.87 57.98 32.81
CA PRO A 3 26.01 57.74 31.38
C PRO A 3 24.78 57.02 30.82
N THR A 4 24.01 57.79 30.07
CA THR A 4 23.22 57.49 28.85
C THR A 4 22.99 56.04 28.45
N ARG A 5 21.71 55.66 28.48
CA ARG A 5 21.08 54.48 27.87
C ARG A 5 21.22 54.49 26.35
N TRP A 6 21.77 53.43 25.78
CA TRP A 6 21.71 53.13 24.35
C TRP A 6 20.44 52.32 24.05
N ALA A 7 19.49 52.93 23.34
CA ALA A 7 18.30 52.27 22.83
C ALA A 7 18.65 51.44 21.59
N ARG A 8 18.78 50.12 21.75
CA ARG A 8 18.85 49.17 20.62
C ARG A 8 17.44 48.96 20.06
N TRP A 9 17.19 49.54 18.89
CA TRP A 9 16.06 49.20 18.03
C TRP A 9 16.24 47.75 17.56
N ARG A 10 15.42 46.83 18.10
CA ARG A 10 15.19 45.52 17.49
C ARG A 10 13.96 45.66 16.60
N ALA A 11 14.19 45.77 15.30
CA ALA A 11 13.14 45.56 14.31
C ALA A 11 12.67 44.10 14.43
N ALA A 12 11.49 43.91 15.02
CA ALA A 12 10.79 42.64 14.96
C ALA A 12 10.28 42.46 13.53
N ILE A 13 10.99 41.64 12.74
CA ILE A 13 10.48 41.14 11.46
C ILE A 13 9.39 40.12 11.82
N PRO A 14 8.12 40.33 11.48
CA PRO A 14 7.12 39.30 11.61
C PRO A 14 7.45 38.20 10.60
N ILE A 15 7.88 37.04 11.09
CA ILE A 15 7.92 35.79 10.34
C ILE A 15 6.46 35.44 10.08
N ILE A 16 5.96 35.88 8.92
CA ILE A 16 4.70 35.41 8.36
C ILE A 16 4.94 33.93 8.01
N TRP A 17 4.34 33.05 8.81
CA TRP A 17 4.15 31.65 8.46
C TRP A 17 3.27 31.59 7.21
N LEU A 18 3.91 31.45 6.05
CA LEU A 18 3.29 31.05 4.80
C LEU A 18 3.01 29.54 4.84
N ALA A 19 1.94 29.17 5.53
CA ALA A 19 1.31 27.87 5.40
C ALA A 19 0.21 27.97 4.33
N VAL A 20 0.59 28.07 3.05
CA VAL A 20 -0.33 27.91 1.92
C VAL A 20 0.44 27.27 0.75
N ALA A 21 -0.12 26.15 0.27
CA ALA A 21 0.02 25.53 -1.06
C ALA A 21 0.60 24.10 -1.07
N ALA A 22 -0.22 23.14 -0.64
CA ALA A 22 -0.14 21.74 -1.09
C ALA A 22 -1.47 21.26 -1.71
N CYS A 23 -2.29 22.20 -2.22
CA CYS A 23 -3.51 21.90 -2.96
C CYS A 23 -3.38 22.53 -4.35
N GLY A 24 -2.88 21.80 -5.33
CA GLY A 24 -2.78 22.33 -6.69
C GLY A 24 -1.88 21.62 -7.69
N ASP A 25 -1.16 20.56 -7.34
CA ASP A 25 -0.26 19.90 -8.29
C ASP A 25 -1.02 18.96 -9.23
N THR A 26 -1.74 19.57 -10.16
CA THR A 26 -2.04 18.92 -11.42
C THR A 26 -0.77 18.91 -12.26
N VAL A 27 -0.06 17.78 -12.25
CA VAL A 27 1.05 17.51 -13.18
C VAL A 27 0.54 17.71 -14.62
N GLY A 28 1.36 18.36 -15.46
CA GLY A 28 0.94 18.94 -16.75
C GLY A 28 0.17 18.00 -17.67
N GLY A 29 -0.96 18.48 -18.21
CA GLY A 29 -1.86 17.73 -19.10
C GLY A 29 -3.36 18.03 -18.90
N ASN A 30 -3.72 18.71 -17.81
CA ASN A 30 -5.12 19.04 -17.52
C ASN A 30 -5.67 20.12 -18.46
N LYS A 31 -6.79 19.78 -19.13
CA LYS A 31 -7.59 20.73 -19.90
C LYS A 31 -7.99 21.93 -19.02
N PRO A 32 -8.00 23.16 -19.57
CA PRO A 32 -8.38 24.35 -18.82
C PRO A 32 -9.81 24.22 -18.25
N ILE A 33 -10.03 24.81 -17.08
CA ILE A 33 -11.35 24.95 -16.45
C ILE A 33 -12.19 25.89 -17.33
N GLY A 34 -12.81 25.33 -18.36
CA GLY A 34 -13.84 26.00 -19.15
C GLY A 34 -15.17 25.99 -18.39
N LYS A 35 -15.91 27.10 -18.49
CA LYS A 35 -17.21 27.38 -17.83
C LYS A 35 -18.38 26.46 -18.24
N ALA A 36 -18.14 25.20 -18.61
CA ALA A 36 -19.21 24.22 -18.68
C ALA A 36 -19.39 23.67 -17.27
N VAL A 37 -20.48 24.03 -16.60
CA VAL A 37 -20.91 23.31 -15.40
C VAL A 37 -21.00 21.83 -15.79
N ASP A 38 -20.20 20.98 -15.15
CA ASP A 38 -20.24 19.54 -15.43
C ASP A 38 -21.67 19.03 -15.21
N SER A 39 -22.21 18.30 -16.18
CA SER A 39 -23.57 17.78 -16.10
C SER A 39 -23.73 16.80 -14.94
N ASP A 40 -24.93 16.73 -14.36
CA ASP A 40 -25.29 15.72 -13.36
C ASP A 40 -24.98 14.30 -13.83
N ALA A 41 -25.17 14.03 -15.12
CA ALA A 41 -24.83 12.73 -15.70
C ALA A 41 -23.33 12.42 -15.60
N GLN A 42 -22.45 13.40 -15.78
CA GLN A 42 -21.00 13.22 -15.60
C GLN A 42 -20.64 13.00 -14.12
N LEU A 43 -21.22 13.81 -13.23
CA LEU A 43 -21.03 13.65 -11.78
C LEU A 43 -21.47 12.26 -11.31
N GLN A 44 -22.64 11.80 -11.72
CA GLN A 44 -23.18 10.49 -11.36
C GLN A 44 -22.34 9.33 -11.91
N ARG A 45 -21.80 9.44 -13.12
CA ARG A 45 -20.87 8.42 -13.66
C ARG A 45 -19.60 8.33 -12.82
N PHE A 46 -18.98 9.47 -12.52
CA PHE A 46 -17.84 9.53 -11.62
C PHE A 46 -18.16 8.89 -10.27
N LEU A 47 -19.26 9.29 -9.63
CA LEU A 47 -19.67 8.76 -8.32
C LEU A 47 -19.85 7.24 -8.34
N ARG A 48 -20.61 6.71 -9.32
CA ARG A 48 -20.83 5.25 -9.43
C ARG A 48 -19.52 4.49 -9.54
N ARG A 49 -18.60 4.98 -10.37
CA ARG A 49 -17.30 4.36 -10.55
C ARG A 49 -16.46 4.45 -9.28
N THR A 50 -16.33 5.63 -8.68
CA THR A 50 -15.58 5.85 -7.44
C THR A 50 -16.07 4.94 -6.30
N TYR A 51 -17.38 4.76 -6.15
CA TYR A 51 -17.93 3.81 -5.18
C TYR A 51 -17.57 2.37 -5.54
N LEU A 52 -17.75 1.94 -6.79
CA LEU A 52 -17.38 0.58 -7.19
C LEU A 52 -15.90 0.29 -6.97
N ASP A 53 -15.02 1.21 -7.37
CA ASP A 53 -13.57 1.05 -7.30
C ASP A 53 -13.04 1.13 -5.86
N LEU A 54 -13.68 1.91 -4.97
CA LEU A 54 -13.20 2.11 -3.59
C LEU A 54 -13.98 1.33 -2.53
N SER A 55 -15.18 0.83 -2.81
CA SER A 55 -15.99 0.10 -1.83
C SER A 55 -16.54 -1.23 -2.35
N GLY A 56 -16.33 -1.55 -3.64
CA GLY A 56 -16.76 -2.81 -4.24
C GLY A 56 -18.27 -2.88 -4.48
N HIS A 57 -19.01 -1.79 -4.28
CA HIS A 57 -20.46 -1.75 -4.48
C HIS A 57 -20.90 -0.46 -5.15
N ALA A 58 -22.05 -0.49 -5.82
CA ALA A 58 -22.67 0.71 -6.35
C ALA A 58 -23.17 1.61 -5.21
N PRO A 59 -23.20 2.94 -5.38
CA PRO A 59 -23.83 3.82 -4.41
C PRO A 59 -25.34 3.58 -4.40
N SER A 60 -25.97 3.71 -3.24
CA SER A 60 -27.44 3.80 -3.16
C SER A 60 -27.97 5.06 -3.86
N ASP A 61 -29.27 5.11 -4.14
CA ASP A 61 -29.89 6.30 -4.77
C ASP A 61 -29.71 7.57 -3.94
N GLY A 62 -29.76 7.43 -2.60
CA GLY A 62 -29.50 8.53 -1.66
C GLY A 62 -28.05 9.01 -1.73
N GLU A 63 -27.08 8.10 -1.64
CA GLU A 63 -25.66 8.44 -1.76
C GLU A 63 -25.31 9.08 -3.10
N LEU A 64 -25.93 8.60 -4.19
CA LEU A 64 -25.74 9.16 -5.52
C LEU A 64 -26.32 10.57 -5.61
N ALA A 65 -27.51 10.81 -5.06
CA ALA A 65 -28.14 12.13 -5.04
C ALA A 65 -27.32 13.13 -4.19
N ASP A 66 -26.94 12.74 -2.97
CA ASP A 66 -26.17 13.57 -2.05
C ASP A 66 -24.78 13.88 -2.59
N GLY A 67 -24.09 12.87 -3.13
CA GLY A 67 -22.78 13.04 -3.77
C GLY A 67 -22.85 13.95 -4.99
N THR A 68 -23.92 13.86 -5.79
CA THR A 68 -24.10 14.73 -6.97
C THR A 68 -24.32 16.17 -6.53
N ALA A 69 -25.19 16.41 -5.55
CA ALA A 69 -25.42 17.74 -5.01
C ALA A 69 -24.13 18.33 -4.42
N ARG A 70 -23.42 17.57 -3.58
CA ARG A 70 -22.15 17.99 -2.99
C ARG A 70 -21.12 18.43 -4.03
N LEU A 71 -20.89 17.62 -5.06
CA LEU A 71 -19.90 17.95 -6.08
C LEU A 71 -20.37 19.15 -6.93
N ARG A 72 -21.66 19.25 -7.24
CA ARG A 72 -22.21 20.39 -8.00
C ARG A 72 -22.04 21.70 -7.23
N ASP A 73 -22.44 21.71 -5.96
CA ASP A 73 -22.43 22.89 -5.10
C ASP A 73 -20.99 23.35 -4.77
N ALA A 74 -20.06 22.40 -4.67
CA ALA A 74 -18.63 22.66 -4.51
C ALA A 74 -17.87 22.90 -5.85
N GLY A 75 -18.59 22.99 -6.98
CA GLY A 75 -18.01 23.28 -8.29
C GLY A 75 -17.12 22.19 -8.89
N ASN A 76 -17.23 20.94 -8.42
CA ASN A 76 -16.48 19.77 -8.86
C ASN A 76 -14.97 20.01 -8.99
N THR A 77 -14.38 20.64 -7.97
CA THR A 77 -12.93 20.84 -7.90
C THR A 77 -12.21 19.54 -7.55
N ALA A 78 -10.90 19.48 -7.79
CA ALA A 78 -10.07 18.35 -7.35
C ALA A 78 -10.15 18.16 -5.83
N THR A 79 -10.18 19.27 -5.07
CA THR A 79 -10.39 19.25 -3.61
C THR A 79 -11.72 18.60 -3.23
N ALA A 80 -12.83 19.03 -3.85
CA ALA A 80 -14.16 18.47 -3.55
C ALA A 80 -14.25 16.95 -3.84
N ARG A 81 -13.68 16.51 -4.97
CA ARG A 81 -13.56 15.06 -5.26
C ARG A 81 -12.65 14.36 -4.27
N GLY A 82 -11.54 14.99 -3.90
CA GLY A 82 -10.58 14.47 -2.94
C GLY A 82 -11.18 14.28 -1.56
N GLU A 83 -12.06 15.17 -1.10
CA GLU A 83 -12.79 14.99 0.17
C GLU A 83 -13.75 13.79 0.11
N LEU A 84 -14.54 13.65 -0.98
CA LEU A 84 -15.39 12.48 -1.16
C LEU A 84 -14.58 11.18 -1.16
N VAL A 85 -13.47 11.15 -1.90
CA VAL A 85 -12.58 9.98 -1.93
C VAL A 85 -12.01 9.71 -0.54
N GLY A 86 -11.62 10.76 0.19
CA GLY A 86 -11.19 10.67 1.59
C GLY A 86 -12.24 9.97 2.47
N ASP A 87 -13.50 10.43 2.39
CA ASP A 87 -14.61 9.84 3.14
C ASP A 87 -14.83 8.36 2.79
N LEU A 88 -14.66 7.96 1.53
CA LEU A 88 -14.77 6.57 1.09
C LEU A 88 -13.59 5.71 1.56
N THR A 89 -12.37 6.22 1.45
CA THR A 89 -11.15 5.50 1.90
C THR A 89 -11.11 5.30 3.43
N ALA A 90 -11.84 6.13 4.19
CA ALA A 90 -11.99 5.98 5.62
C ALA A 90 -13.01 4.91 6.04
N LYS A 91 -13.82 4.38 5.11
CA LYS A 91 -14.82 3.35 5.41
C LYS A 91 -14.21 1.95 5.45
N ASP A 92 -14.86 1.06 6.20
CA ASP A 92 -14.51 -0.36 6.27
C ASP A 92 -14.51 -1.04 4.90
N ALA A 93 -15.41 -0.62 4.01
CA ALA A 93 -15.53 -1.18 2.66
C ALA A 93 -14.24 -1.00 1.84
N PHE A 94 -13.57 0.15 1.94
CA PHE A 94 -12.29 0.36 1.26
C PHE A 94 -11.21 -0.60 1.77
N THR A 95 -11.13 -0.75 3.09
CA THR A 95 -10.16 -1.67 3.68
C THR A 95 -10.45 -3.11 3.29
N ALA A 96 -11.72 -3.51 3.24
CA ALA A 96 -12.11 -4.85 2.80
C ALA A 96 -11.72 -5.13 1.35
N VAL A 97 -11.93 -4.16 0.44
CA VAL A 97 -11.51 -4.26 -0.96
C VAL A 97 -9.99 -4.34 -1.06
N TRP A 98 -9.26 -3.43 -0.40
CA TRP A 98 -7.79 -3.39 -0.45
C TRP A 98 -7.15 -4.70 0.06
N ILE A 99 -7.57 -5.18 1.23
CA ILE A 99 -7.07 -6.43 1.80
C ILE A 99 -7.48 -7.63 0.93
N GLY A 100 -8.70 -7.65 0.41
CA GLY A 100 -9.16 -8.72 -0.48
C GLY A 100 -8.36 -8.80 -1.78
N GLU A 101 -8.07 -7.66 -2.41
CA GLU A 101 -7.22 -7.60 -3.61
C GLU A 101 -5.79 -8.05 -3.30
N LEU A 102 -5.22 -7.61 -2.16
CA LEU A 102 -3.89 -8.03 -1.70
C LEU A 102 -3.81 -9.53 -1.46
N GLU A 103 -4.74 -10.10 -0.68
CA GLU A 103 -4.77 -11.53 -0.38
C GLU A 103 -5.00 -12.36 -1.65
N ASN A 104 -5.85 -11.89 -2.56
CA ASN A 104 -6.09 -12.57 -3.83
C ASN A 104 -4.83 -12.62 -4.70
N ALA A 105 -4.06 -11.52 -4.75
CA ALA A 105 -2.78 -11.48 -5.45
C ALA A 105 -1.76 -12.43 -4.83
N ILE A 106 -1.57 -12.34 -3.51
CA ILE A 106 -0.54 -13.07 -2.76
C ILE A 106 -0.83 -14.57 -2.66
N PHE A 107 -2.08 -14.96 -2.45
CA PHE A 107 -2.48 -16.36 -2.27
C PHE A 107 -3.08 -17.00 -3.53
N GLY A 108 -3.01 -16.33 -4.68
CA GLY A 108 -3.48 -16.86 -5.95
C GLY A 108 -4.95 -17.29 -5.94
N GLY A 109 -5.80 -16.50 -5.27
CA GLY A 109 -7.24 -16.77 -5.12
C GLY A 109 -7.61 -17.73 -3.98
N THR A 110 -6.65 -18.23 -3.22
CA THR A 110 -6.91 -19.00 -1.99
C THR A 110 -7.15 -18.05 -0.82
N SER A 111 -8.11 -18.35 0.05
CA SER A 111 -8.31 -17.50 1.24
C SER A 111 -7.20 -17.71 2.27
N LEU A 112 -6.98 -16.70 3.14
CA LEU A 112 -6.07 -16.82 4.29
C LEU A 112 -6.33 -18.12 5.09
N GLU A 113 -7.59 -18.44 5.34
CA GLU A 113 -7.98 -19.64 6.08
C GLU A 113 -7.59 -20.94 5.38
N GLN A 114 -7.84 -21.01 4.07
CA GLN A 114 -7.47 -22.19 3.27
C GLN A 114 -5.96 -22.36 3.20
N GLN A 115 -5.22 -21.25 3.03
CA GLN A 115 -3.76 -21.28 2.96
C GLN A 115 -3.15 -21.78 4.26
N TYR A 116 -3.59 -21.26 5.41
CA TYR A 116 -3.08 -21.73 6.70
C TYR A 116 -3.57 -23.13 7.06
N ALA A 117 -4.79 -23.52 6.67
CA ALA A 117 -5.24 -24.89 6.84
C ALA A 117 -4.32 -25.89 6.11
N LEU A 118 -3.88 -25.56 4.90
CA LEU A 118 -2.91 -26.36 4.14
C LEU A 118 -1.56 -26.43 4.86
N VAL A 119 -0.95 -25.28 5.18
CA VAL A 119 0.39 -25.21 5.79
C VAL A 119 0.42 -25.91 7.16
N CYS A 120 -0.57 -25.65 8.01
CA CYS A 120 -0.69 -26.33 9.31
C CYS A 120 -0.95 -27.83 9.15
N GLY A 121 -1.73 -28.24 8.14
CA GLY A 121 -1.98 -29.64 7.83
C GLY A 121 -0.70 -30.41 7.48
N ILE A 122 0.15 -29.80 6.64
CA ILE A 122 1.46 -30.37 6.27
C ILE A 122 2.35 -30.50 7.51
N ILE A 123 2.46 -29.44 8.33
CA ILE A 123 3.30 -29.46 9.54
C ILE A 123 2.81 -30.51 10.53
N ARG A 124 1.50 -30.60 10.77
CA ARG A 124 0.91 -31.63 11.62
C ARG A 124 1.28 -33.05 11.14
N GLY A 125 1.26 -33.29 9.84
CA GLY A 125 1.56 -34.60 9.25
C GLY A 125 3.05 -34.94 9.16
N THR A 126 3.95 -33.97 9.28
CA THR A 126 5.40 -34.15 9.08
C THR A 126 6.22 -33.98 10.36
N GLN A 127 5.71 -33.25 11.35
CA GLN A 127 6.39 -33.02 12.63
C GLN A 127 5.92 -34.05 13.68
N PRO A 128 6.80 -34.96 14.14
CA PRO A 128 6.40 -36.01 15.10
C PRO A 128 5.72 -35.48 16.36
N VAL A 129 6.16 -34.31 16.85
CA VAL A 129 5.60 -33.64 18.03
C VAL A 129 4.16 -33.14 17.84
N CYS A 130 3.69 -33.02 16.60
CA CYS A 130 2.35 -32.52 16.27
C CYS A 130 1.39 -33.63 15.82
N MET A 131 1.88 -34.82 15.46
CA MET A 131 1.08 -35.91 14.85
C MET A 131 -0.01 -36.48 15.79
N SER A 132 0.15 -36.33 17.10
CA SER A 132 -0.85 -36.79 18.08
C SER A 132 -2.08 -35.89 18.16
N CYS A 133 -2.04 -34.69 17.57
CA CYS A 133 -3.16 -33.77 17.57
C CYS A 133 -4.25 -34.19 16.57
N THR A 134 -5.48 -34.35 17.07
CA THR A 134 -6.64 -34.77 16.27
C THR A 134 -7.67 -33.66 16.04
N LEU A 135 -7.34 -32.41 16.40
CA LEU A 135 -8.23 -31.27 16.17
C LEU A 135 -8.52 -31.08 14.68
N GLN A 136 -9.74 -30.63 14.37
CA GLN A 136 -10.16 -30.36 12.99
C GLN A 136 -9.34 -29.21 12.39
N ASP A 137 -9.21 -28.10 13.12
CA ASP A 137 -8.28 -27.03 12.76
C ASP A 137 -6.86 -27.43 13.18
N SER A 138 -6.02 -27.76 12.20
CA SER A 138 -4.64 -28.14 12.46
C SER A 138 -3.84 -27.02 13.11
N CYS A 139 -4.12 -25.76 12.79
CA CYS A 139 -3.41 -24.64 13.41
C CYS A 139 -3.76 -24.49 14.90
N ALA A 140 -4.89 -25.02 15.37
CA ALA A 140 -5.28 -24.95 16.78
C ALA A 140 -4.52 -25.95 17.69
N CYS A 141 -3.68 -26.81 17.12
CA CYS A 141 -2.88 -27.77 17.87
C CYS A 141 -1.81 -27.09 18.74
N SER A 142 -1.66 -27.57 19.98
CA SER A 142 -0.75 -26.96 20.97
C SER A 142 0.74 -27.26 20.79
N CYS A 143 1.18 -27.81 19.65
CA CYS A 143 2.61 -28.01 19.42
C CYS A 143 3.29 -26.68 19.03
N PRO A 144 4.56 -26.44 19.40
CA PRO A 144 5.20 -25.13 19.26
C PRO A 144 5.16 -24.55 17.83
N GLN A 145 5.37 -25.39 16.82
CA GLN A 145 5.37 -24.98 15.41
C GLN A 145 3.98 -24.51 14.95
N LEU A 146 2.91 -25.21 15.35
CA LEU A 146 1.54 -24.84 14.97
C LEU A 146 1.03 -23.65 15.78
N GLN A 147 1.49 -23.48 17.03
CA GLN A 147 1.18 -22.29 17.83
C GLN A 147 1.75 -21.01 17.20
N ALA A 148 2.99 -21.04 16.69
CA ALA A 148 3.57 -19.89 15.99
C ALA A 148 2.72 -19.49 14.77
N LEU A 149 2.29 -20.47 13.97
CA LEU A 149 1.40 -20.24 12.82
C LEU A 149 0.00 -19.77 13.21
N ALA A 150 -0.53 -20.26 14.33
CA ALA A 150 -1.81 -19.81 14.86
C ALA A 150 -1.75 -18.33 15.25
N THR A 151 -0.66 -17.91 15.90
CA THR A 151 -0.41 -16.51 16.26
C THR A 151 -0.26 -15.65 15.01
N GLU A 152 0.53 -16.08 14.03
CA GLU A 152 0.71 -15.35 12.77
C GLU A 152 -0.62 -15.22 12.01
N ARG A 153 -1.39 -16.30 11.86
CA ARG A 153 -2.73 -16.27 11.26
C ARG A 153 -3.66 -15.30 11.99
N ALA A 154 -3.63 -15.31 13.32
CA ALA A 154 -4.44 -14.38 14.12
C ALA A 154 -4.05 -12.92 13.87
N GLN A 155 -2.75 -12.61 13.72
CA GLN A 155 -2.28 -11.27 13.35
C GLN A 155 -2.67 -10.88 11.92
N LEU A 156 -2.63 -11.80 10.96
CA LEU A 156 -3.07 -11.51 9.59
C LEU A 156 -4.58 -11.22 9.53
N ARG A 157 -5.39 -11.84 10.38
CA ARG A 157 -6.83 -11.52 10.49
C ARG A 157 -7.10 -10.10 11.00
N THR A 158 -6.19 -9.49 11.76
CA THR A 158 -6.38 -8.12 12.27
C THR A 158 -5.95 -7.05 11.29
N THR A 159 -5.31 -7.42 10.18
CA THR A 159 -4.78 -6.50 9.17
C THR A 159 -5.79 -5.45 8.69
N ALA A 160 -7.05 -5.85 8.46
CA ALA A 160 -8.11 -4.91 8.11
C ALA A 160 -8.48 -3.93 9.24
N ALA A 161 -8.38 -4.34 10.51
CA ALA A 161 -8.54 -3.42 11.63
C ALA A 161 -7.32 -2.49 11.77
N ASP A 162 -6.12 -3.02 11.54
CA ASP A 162 -4.86 -2.29 11.66
C ASP A 162 -4.71 -1.22 10.58
N LEU A 163 -5.12 -1.49 9.34
CA LEU A 163 -5.14 -0.49 8.27
C LEU A 163 -6.08 0.66 8.61
N ARG A 164 -7.28 0.35 9.13
CA ARG A 164 -8.25 1.35 9.58
C ARG A 164 -7.75 2.20 10.75
N SER A 165 -6.98 1.61 11.67
CA SER A 165 -6.41 2.32 12.81
C SER A 165 -5.17 3.15 12.46
N GLY A 166 -4.72 3.12 11.20
CA GLY A 166 -3.66 3.99 10.69
C GLY A 166 -2.37 3.29 10.32
N THR A 167 -2.29 1.95 10.37
CA THR A 167 -1.15 1.22 9.79
C THR A 167 -1.06 1.54 8.30
N THR A 168 0.15 1.69 7.77
CA THR A 168 0.36 2.04 6.36
C THR A 168 0.18 0.82 5.47
N THR A 169 -0.16 1.04 4.19
CA THR A 169 -0.31 -0.06 3.24
C THR A 169 0.99 -0.83 3.04
N ALA A 170 2.16 -0.17 3.06
CA ALA A 170 3.44 -0.85 2.96
C ALA A 170 3.74 -1.76 4.16
N ALA A 171 3.42 -1.31 5.38
CA ALA A 171 3.58 -2.15 6.57
C ALA A 171 2.66 -3.38 6.53
N ILE A 172 1.44 -3.23 5.98
CA ILE A 172 0.53 -4.36 5.74
C ILE A 172 1.10 -5.33 4.69
N GLU A 173 1.50 -4.83 3.52
CA GLU A 173 2.08 -5.66 2.46
C GLU A 173 3.35 -6.41 2.95
N ARG A 174 4.23 -5.73 3.69
CA ARG A 174 5.43 -6.32 4.31
C ARG A 174 5.08 -7.42 5.31
N ARG A 175 4.01 -7.25 6.08
CA ARG A 175 3.52 -8.30 7.00
C ARG A 175 3.14 -9.57 6.25
N TYR A 176 2.45 -9.47 5.10
CA TYR A 176 2.15 -10.65 4.28
C TYR A 176 3.40 -11.25 3.65
N ALA A 177 4.33 -10.43 3.15
CA ALA A 177 5.59 -10.93 2.59
C ALA A 177 6.42 -11.73 3.61
N MET A 178 6.39 -11.30 4.88
CA MET A 178 7.05 -11.98 6.01
C MET A 178 6.32 -13.23 6.48
N ALA A 179 5.04 -13.41 6.13
CA ALA A 179 4.21 -14.47 6.67
C ALA A 179 4.66 -15.85 6.16
N THR A 180 4.64 -16.83 7.06
CA THR A 180 4.97 -18.22 6.73
C THR A 180 4.00 -18.79 5.68
N GLY A 181 2.73 -18.36 5.69
CA GLY A 181 1.75 -18.73 4.67
C GLY A 181 2.19 -18.36 3.26
N TYR A 182 2.75 -17.15 3.08
CA TYR A 182 3.28 -16.69 1.79
C TYR A 182 4.58 -17.42 1.43
N PHE A 183 5.51 -17.49 2.37
CA PHE A 183 6.80 -18.16 2.20
C PHE A 183 6.67 -19.63 1.79
N ALA A 184 5.68 -20.33 2.36
CA ALA A 184 5.38 -21.72 2.04
C ALA A 184 4.76 -21.88 0.65
N LEU A 185 3.88 -20.96 0.24
CA LEU A 185 3.24 -20.98 -1.08
C LEU A 185 4.28 -20.81 -2.20
N ALA A 186 5.21 -19.87 -2.02
CA ALA A 186 6.19 -19.53 -3.03
C ALA A 186 7.29 -20.58 -3.21
N GLY A 187 7.40 -21.60 -2.34
CA GLY A 187 8.16 -22.82 -2.62
C GLY A 187 9.69 -22.69 -2.53
N ALA A 188 10.41 -23.00 -3.60
CA ALA A 188 11.87 -22.99 -3.65
C ALA A 188 12.45 -21.56 -3.52
N PRO A 189 13.74 -21.39 -3.15
CA PRO A 189 14.35 -20.07 -2.99
C PRO A 189 14.20 -19.15 -4.21
N GLU A 190 14.39 -19.66 -5.43
CA GLU A 190 14.31 -18.90 -6.68
C GLU A 190 12.87 -18.46 -6.96
N THR A 191 11.90 -19.35 -6.71
CA THR A 191 10.48 -19.05 -6.88
C THR A 191 9.97 -18.06 -5.82
N ARG A 192 10.54 -18.06 -4.61
CA ARG A 192 10.27 -17.03 -3.59
C ARG A 192 10.72 -15.64 -4.01
N VAL A 193 11.93 -15.52 -4.56
CA VAL A 193 12.41 -14.22 -5.07
C VAL A 193 11.53 -13.76 -6.23
N LYS A 194 11.20 -14.67 -7.16
CA LYS A 194 10.30 -14.35 -8.26
C LYS A 194 8.92 -13.88 -7.77
N ALA A 195 8.30 -14.60 -6.84
CA ALA A 195 7.01 -14.21 -6.27
C ALA A 195 7.07 -12.82 -5.62
N LEU A 196 8.09 -12.55 -4.80
CA LEU A 196 8.26 -11.25 -4.14
C LEU A 196 8.33 -10.10 -5.16
N PHE A 197 9.04 -10.32 -6.27
CA PHE A 197 9.19 -9.34 -7.34
C PHE A 197 7.90 -9.18 -8.17
N ASP A 198 7.26 -10.28 -8.55
CA ASP A 198 6.03 -10.22 -9.34
C ASP A 198 4.90 -9.58 -8.51
N ASP A 199 4.72 -9.97 -7.25
CA ASP A 199 3.61 -9.54 -6.39
C ASP A 199 3.78 -8.09 -5.91
N PHE A 200 4.99 -7.71 -5.48
CA PHE A 200 5.22 -6.41 -4.84
C PHE A 200 5.95 -5.40 -5.72
N LEU A 201 6.66 -5.82 -6.76
CA LEU A 201 7.35 -4.93 -7.70
C LEU A 201 6.72 -4.92 -9.11
N ALA A 202 5.72 -5.79 -9.36
CA ALA A 202 5.02 -5.92 -10.64
C ALA A 202 5.97 -6.16 -11.84
N ARG A 203 7.08 -6.85 -11.59
CA ARG A 203 8.07 -7.24 -12.62
C ARG A 203 8.81 -8.49 -12.17
N SER A 204 9.40 -9.21 -13.11
CA SER A 204 10.33 -10.28 -12.76
C SER A 204 11.71 -9.73 -12.34
N PRO A 205 12.44 -10.46 -11.49
CA PRO A 205 13.79 -10.07 -11.09
C PRO A 205 14.76 -10.21 -12.27
N GLU A 206 15.75 -9.32 -12.33
CA GLU A 206 16.91 -9.47 -13.19
C GLU A 206 17.80 -10.63 -12.69
N ALA A 207 18.74 -11.09 -13.52
CA ALA A 207 19.51 -12.29 -13.22
C ALA A 207 20.37 -12.16 -11.95
N ASP A 208 20.96 -10.98 -11.73
CA ASP A 208 21.74 -10.66 -10.54
C ASP A 208 20.84 -10.45 -9.31
N GLU A 209 19.67 -9.82 -9.47
CA GLU A 209 18.67 -9.68 -8.41
C GLU A 209 18.15 -11.05 -7.95
N ALA A 210 17.90 -11.95 -8.90
CA ALA A 210 17.47 -13.33 -8.62
C ALA A 210 18.55 -14.10 -7.83
N GLU A 211 19.82 -14.00 -8.25
CA GLU A 211 20.92 -14.69 -7.56
C GLU A 211 21.17 -14.12 -6.16
N ASN A 212 21.22 -12.80 -6.01
CA ASN A 212 21.42 -12.15 -4.70
C ASN A 212 20.23 -12.39 -3.77
N GLY A 213 19.00 -12.32 -4.29
CA GLY A 213 17.78 -12.66 -3.55
C GLY A 213 17.80 -14.10 -3.07
N ARG A 214 18.17 -15.04 -3.96
CA ARG A 214 18.27 -16.47 -3.66
C ARG A 214 19.27 -16.72 -2.53
N ALA A 215 20.43 -16.08 -2.59
CA ALA A 215 21.43 -16.16 -1.53
C ALA A 215 20.90 -15.65 -0.19
N MET A 216 20.13 -14.55 -0.18
CA MET A 216 19.48 -14.05 1.04
C MET A 216 18.38 -14.97 1.58
N VAL A 217 17.61 -15.64 0.71
CA VAL A 217 16.60 -16.63 1.12
C VAL A 217 17.25 -17.87 1.76
N ILE A 218 18.36 -18.34 1.19
CA ILE A 218 19.14 -19.47 1.76
C ILE A 218 19.82 -19.03 3.07
N GLY A 219 20.26 -17.78 3.13
CA GLY A 219 20.97 -17.19 4.26
C GLY A 219 22.49 -17.36 4.15
N SER A 220 23.21 -16.53 4.90
CA SER A 220 24.67 -16.59 4.95
C SER A 220 25.17 -17.84 5.67
N LEU A 221 26.17 -18.51 5.09
CA LEU A 221 26.87 -19.64 5.72
C LEU A 221 27.76 -19.20 6.90
N LEU A 222 28.12 -17.92 6.96
CA LEU A 222 28.94 -17.34 8.02
C LEU A 222 28.09 -16.38 8.84
N THR A 223 28.02 -16.62 10.15
CA THR A 223 27.28 -15.78 11.10
C THR A 223 27.74 -14.32 10.98
N GLY A 224 26.82 -13.40 10.72
CA GLY A 224 27.11 -11.97 10.60
C GLY A 224 27.74 -11.53 9.27
N SER A 225 27.84 -12.40 8.27
CA SER A 225 28.27 -12.02 6.92
C SER A 225 27.08 -11.78 5.99
N PRO A 226 27.16 -10.85 5.02
CA PRO A 226 26.11 -10.66 4.04
C PRO A 226 26.03 -11.86 3.09
N ALA A 227 24.80 -12.21 2.70
CA ALA A 227 24.53 -13.27 1.72
C ALA A 227 24.36 -12.70 0.30
N GLY A 228 23.85 -11.48 0.15
CA GLY A 228 23.66 -10.84 -1.15
C GLY A 228 23.59 -9.32 -1.07
N LEU A 229 23.67 -8.68 -2.23
CA LEU A 229 23.48 -7.25 -2.44
C LEU A 229 22.27 -7.03 -3.35
N LEU A 230 21.27 -6.27 -2.89
CA LEU A 230 20.12 -5.88 -3.69
C LEU A 230 19.80 -4.40 -3.45
N PHE A 231 19.51 -3.64 -4.51
CA PHE A 231 19.23 -2.20 -4.42
C PHE A 231 20.27 -1.42 -3.59
N HIS A 232 21.55 -1.74 -3.77
CA HIS A 232 22.69 -1.18 -3.03
C HIS A 232 22.68 -1.43 -1.51
N ARG A 233 21.92 -2.41 -1.02
CA ARG A 233 21.87 -2.82 0.38
C ARG A 233 22.28 -4.28 0.53
N LEU A 234 23.13 -4.54 1.52
CA LEU A 234 23.54 -5.88 1.88
C LEU A 234 22.48 -6.52 2.76
N GLY A 235 22.15 -7.79 2.50
CA GLY A 235 21.27 -8.59 3.35
C GLY A 235 21.88 -9.96 3.63
N ALA A 236 21.55 -10.55 4.77
CA ALA A 236 22.05 -11.84 5.22
C ALA A 236 20.95 -12.90 5.37
N SER A 237 19.68 -12.49 5.26
CA SER A 237 18.51 -13.33 5.53
C SER A 237 17.30 -12.96 4.65
N TYR A 238 16.27 -13.80 4.67
CA TYR A 238 15.00 -13.53 4.02
C TYR A 238 14.31 -12.27 4.56
N ALA A 239 14.43 -12.01 5.87
CA ALA A 239 13.93 -10.79 6.48
C ALA A 239 14.62 -9.56 5.91
N ASP A 240 15.95 -9.61 5.75
CA ASP A 240 16.70 -8.52 5.13
C ASP A 240 16.30 -8.33 3.66
N LEU A 241 16.06 -9.41 2.91
CA LEU A 241 15.56 -9.31 1.53
C LEU A 241 14.24 -8.55 1.46
N ILE A 242 13.28 -8.90 2.29
CA ILE A 242 11.98 -8.19 2.36
C ILE A 242 12.21 -6.74 2.74
N ASP A 243 12.99 -6.48 3.77
CA ASP A 243 13.28 -5.11 4.22
C ASP A 243 13.92 -4.29 3.10
N ILE A 244 14.89 -4.85 2.38
CA ILE A 244 15.53 -4.18 1.24
C ILE A 244 14.51 -3.85 0.16
N VAL A 245 13.62 -4.78 -0.19
CA VAL A 245 12.58 -4.58 -1.20
C VAL A 245 11.64 -3.45 -0.78
N PHE A 246 11.04 -3.51 0.41
CA PHE A 246 10.02 -2.55 0.85
C PHE A 246 10.58 -1.14 1.11
N HIS A 247 11.87 -1.00 1.40
CA HIS A 247 12.52 0.32 1.54
C HIS A 247 13.07 0.87 0.21
N SER A 248 13.02 0.09 -0.87
CA SER A 248 13.58 0.49 -2.15
C SER A 248 12.73 1.54 -2.87
N GLU A 249 13.38 2.35 -3.71
CA GLU A 249 12.67 3.23 -4.63
C GLU A 249 11.84 2.45 -5.65
N VAL A 250 12.32 1.28 -6.07
CA VAL A 250 11.63 0.38 -6.99
C VAL A 250 10.27 -0.05 -6.44
N TYR A 251 10.16 -0.29 -5.13
CA TYR A 251 8.89 -0.60 -4.48
C TYR A 251 7.91 0.59 -4.53
N ARG A 252 8.39 1.81 -4.26
CA ARG A 252 7.55 3.01 -4.37
C ARG A 252 7.12 3.26 -5.81
N GLU A 253 7.99 3.05 -6.79
CA GLU A 253 7.61 3.09 -8.20
C GLU A 253 6.52 2.06 -8.54
N ALA A 254 6.66 0.84 -8.03
CA ALA A 254 5.67 -0.21 -8.23
C ALA A 254 4.32 0.15 -7.61
N MET A 255 4.30 0.73 -6.40
CA MET A 255 3.08 1.27 -5.79
C MET A 255 2.39 2.31 -6.70
N VAL A 256 3.15 3.26 -7.24
CA VAL A 256 2.61 4.27 -8.17
C VAL A 256 2.03 3.61 -9.42
N ARG A 257 2.77 2.68 -10.04
CA ARG A 257 2.31 1.96 -11.23
C ARG A 257 1.04 1.17 -10.96
N ARG A 258 0.93 0.47 -9.82
CA ARG A 258 -0.27 -0.30 -9.43
C ARG A 258 -1.50 0.61 -9.29
N VAL A 259 -1.36 1.77 -8.64
CA VAL A 259 -2.50 2.71 -8.51
C VAL A 259 -2.93 3.25 -9.88
N PHE A 260 -1.96 3.64 -10.72
CA PHE A 260 -2.27 4.12 -12.07
C PHE A 260 -2.94 3.05 -12.94
N ASP A 261 -2.44 1.81 -12.90
CA ASP A 261 -3.05 0.70 -13.63
C ASP A 261 -4.46 0.40 -13.12
N ARG A 262 -4.64 0.30 -11.79
CA ARG A 262 -5.92 -0.03 -11.16
C ARG A 262 -7.02 1.00 -11.42
N TYR A 263 -6.70 2.29 -11.33
CA TYR A 263 -7.71 3.35 -11.37
C TYR A 263 -7.74 4.12 -12.69
N LEU A 264 -6.67 4.14 -13.47
CA LEU A 264 -6.63 4.83 -14.76
C LEU A 264 -6.46 3.89 -15.96
N ALA A 265 -6.23 2.59 -15.73
CA ALA A 265 -6.00 1.58 -16.79
C ALA A 265 -4.84 1.94 -17.73
N ARG A 266 -3.78 2.57 -17.18
CA ARG A 266 -2.54 2.90 -17.88
C ARG A 266 -1.38 3.01 -16.90
N GLY A 267 -0.15 2.97 -17.40
CA GLY A 267 1.02 3.35 -16.61
C GLY A 267 1.15 4.87 -16.42
N PRO A 268 1.84 5.33 -15.36
CA PRO A 268 2.21 6.73 -15.18
C PRO A 268 3.24 7.14 -16.24
N SER A 269 3.18 8.40 -16.67
CA SER A 269 4.28 9.04 -17.40
C SER A 269 5.51 9.22 -16.49
N SER A 270 6.68 9.51 -17.06
CA SER A 270 7.90 9.73 -16.27
C SER A 270 7.77 10.89 -15.27
N VAL A 271 7.03 11.94 -15.63
CA VAL A 271 6.80 13.11 -14.76
C VAL A 271 5.85 12.75 -13.62
N GLU A 272 4.76 12.03 -13.91
CA GLU A 272 3.83 11.56 -12.88
C GLU A 272 4.51 10.59 -11.91
N LEU A 273 5.30 9.64 -12.43
CA LEU A 273 6.05 8.69 -11.62
C LEU A 273 7.00 9.43 -10.67
N ALA A 274 7.82 10.34 -11.19
CA ALA A 274 8.75 11.12 -10.38
C ALA A 274 8.04 11.96 -9.31
N HIS A 275 6.92 12.60 -9.65
CA HIS A 275 6.14 13.41 -8.71
C HIS A 275 5.57 12.55 -7.56
N PHE A 276 4.90 11.43 -7.89
CA PHE A 276 4.26 10.60 -6.86
C PHE A 276 5.26 9.81 -6.02
N VAL A 277 6.38 9.35 -6.58
CA VAL A 277 7.47 8.75 -5.80
C VAL A 277 8.05 9.77 -4.82
N ALA A 278 8.26 11.03 -5.24
CA ALA A 278 8.71 12.09 -4.35
C ALA A 278 7.68 12.39 -3.24
N SER A 279 6.38 12.36 -3.55
CA SER A 279 5.32 12.52 -2.55
C SER A 279 5.33 11.39 -1.51
N LEU A 280 5.49 10.13 -1.93
CA LEU A 280 5.60 8.98 -1.02
C LEU A 280 6.83 9.11 -0.11
N ASN A 281 7.97 9.55 -0.67
CA ASN A 281 9.19 9.81 0.10
C ASN A 281 9.02 10.90 1.17
N HIS A 282 8.27 11.96 0.84
CA HIS A 282 8.06 13.08 1.76
C HIS A 282 7.22 12.67 2.97
N ASN A 283 6.24 11.79 2.78
CA ASN A 283 5.36 11.32 3.83
C ASN A 283 6.05 10.27 4.72
N ASP A 284 6.59 9.21 4.13
CA ASP A 284 7.43 8.21 4.79
C ASP A 284 8.13 7.33 3.74
N ALA A 285 9.44 7.48 3.59
CA ALA A 285 10.21 6.68 2.63
C ALA A 285 10.39 5.21 3.06
N THR A 286 10.17 4.90 4.34
CA THR A 286 10.38 3.56 4.93
C THR A 286 9.11 2.74 4.95
N ASP A 287 7.97 3.35 5.26
CA ASP A 287 6.66 2.70 5.32
C ASP A 287 5.60 3.53 4.55
N PRO A 288 5.74 3.70 3.22
CA PRO A 288 4.86 4.55 2.42
C PRO A 288 3.40 4.08 2.45
N ASP A 289 2.48 5.04 2.38
CA ASP A 289 1.04 4.78 2.37
C ASP A 289 0.42 5.13 1.02
N ALA A 290 -0.22 4.16 0.39
CA ALA A 290 -0.88 4.33 -0.90
C ALA A 290 -2.18 5.15 -0.80
N ARG A 291 -2.80 5.32 0.38
CA ARG A 291 -4.11 5.98 0.51
C ARG A 291 -4.12 7.40 -0.07
N ASP A 292 -3.08 8.18 0.20
CA ASP A 292 -2.97 9.55 -0.35
C ASP A 292 -2.76 9.56 -1.86
N LEU A 293 -1.99 8.59 -2.37
CA LEU A 293 -1.77 8.39 -3.79
C LEU A 293 -3.09 7.97 -4.50
N VAL A 294 -3.84 7.03 -3.93
CA VAL A 294 -5.18 6.65 -4.40
C VAL A 294 -6.10 7.88 -4.40
N ARG A 295 -6.10 8.67 -3.33
CA ARG A 295 -6.88 9.89 -3.23
C ARG A 295 -6.53 10.88 -4.34
N ALA A 296 -5.24 11.11 -4.60
CA ALA A 296 -4.79 12.02 -5.64
C ALA A 296 -5.20 11.54 -7.05
N VAL A 297 -5.02 10.25 -7.34
CA VAL A 297 -5.34 9.67 -8.65
C VAL A 297 -6.85 9.64 -8.91
N VAL A 298 -7.64 9.14 -7.97
CA VAL A 298 -9.10 8.99 -8.12
C VAL A 298 -9.80 10.35 -8.12
N SER A 299 -9.26 11.36 -7.43
CA SER A 299 -9.78 12.73 -7.48
C SER A 299 -9.30 13.56 -8.70
N SER A 300 -8.44 13.00 -9.54
CA SER A 300 -7.89 13.68 -10.71
C SER A 300 -8.97 14.02 -11.75
N ARG A 301 -8.66 14.96 -12.66
CA ARG A 301 -9.57 15.29 -13.78
C ARG A 301 -9.62 14.17 -14.81
N GLU A 302 -8.55 13.39 -14.94
CA GLU A 302 -8.49 12.26 -15.86
C GLU A 302 -9.43 11.15 -15.43
N TYR A 303 -9.36 10.72 -14.17
CA TYR A 303 -10.28 9.71 -13.64
C TYR A 303 -11.74 10.14 -13.82
N PHE A 304 -12.05 11.43 -13.59
CA PHE A 304 -13.39 11.99 -13.83
C PHE A 304 -13.84 11.95 -15.30
N ALA A 305 -12.90 12.03 -16.25
CA ALA A 305 -13.21 12.15 -17.67
C ALA A 305 -13.39 10.81 -18.40
N GLN A 306 -12.99 9.70 -17.77
CA GLN A 306 -13.19 8.34 -18.25
C GLN A 306 -14.66 7.92 -18.11
#